data_AF-A0A955PBK2-F1
#
_entry.id   AF-A0A955PBK2-F1
#
_cell.length_a   1.000
_cell.length_b   1.000
_cell.length_c   1.000
_cell.angle_alpha   90.00
_cell.angle_beta   90.00
_cell.angle_gamma   90.00
#
_symmetry.space_group_name_H-M   'P 1'
#
loop_
_entity.id
_entity.type
_entity.pdbx_description
1 polymer ?
#
loop_
_entity_poly.entity_id
_entity_poly.type
_entity_poly.pdbx_seq_one_letter_code
_entity_poly.pdbx_strand_id
1 'polypeptide(L)'
;HLSKIQQATRSEFPRERANAILALAELGESDYEIPLMNMLRHPDSWMRTSGLWVLAQVDAPNLMYKAMELCSDNSPHVRVHALRAIGKKGTKEQAQQLTPWLNDSVSDVREAAHQAIRLKTGLDYQA
;
A
#
# COMPACT_ATOMS: atom_id res chain seq x y z
N HIS A 1 -27.21 -3.75 -4.66
CA HIS A 1 -25.95 -4.27 -4.09
C HIS A 1 -24.85 -3.23 -4.11
N LEU A 2 -24.62 -2.55 -5.24
CA LEU A 2 -23.60 -1.50 -5.39
C LEU A 2 -23.72 -0.36 -4.36
N SER A 3 -24.93 0.11 -4.04
CA SER A 3 -25.17 1.17 -3.06
C SER A 3 -24.65 0.85 -1.64
N LYS A 4 -24.74 -0.42 -1.21
CA LYS A 4 -24.20 -0.85 0.10
C LYS A 4 -22.67 -0.88 0.08
N ILE A 5 -22.07 -1.32 -1.03
CA ILE A 5 -20.62 -1.33 -1.19
C ILE A 5 -20.09 0.11 -1.17
N GLN A 6 -20.70 1.02 -1.94
CA GLN A 6 -20.34 2.44 -1.95
C GLN A 6 -20.45 3.07 -0.56
N GLN A 7 -21.48 2.75 0.22
CA GLN A 7 -21.57 3.22 1.60
C GLN A 7 -20.41 2.70 2.47
N ALA A 8 -20.08 1.41 2.35
CA ALA A 8 -19.00 0.78 3.12
C ALA A 8 -17.60 1.33 2.80
N THR A 9 -17.38 1.96 1.64
CA THR A 9 -16.14 2.71 1.34
C THR A 9 -15.89 3.92 2.26
N ARG A 10 -16.87 4.26 3.12
CA ARG A 10 -16.76 5.28 4.16
C ARG A 10 -16.79 4.70 5.57
N SER A 11 -16.74 3.38 5.76
CA SER A 11 -16.76 2.77 7.10
C SER A 11 -15.56 3.19 7.95
N GLU A 12 -15.78 3.57 9.21
CA GLU A 12 -14.68 3.90 10.13
C GLU A 12 -13.79 2.69 10.47
N PHE A 13 -14.22 1.47 10.13
CA PHE A 13 -13.45 0.25 10.33
C PHE A 13 -12.54 -0.03 9.12
N PRO A 14 -11.20 -0.03 9.29
CA PRO A 14 -10.26 -0.14 8.18
C PRO A 14 -10.47 -1.36 7.28
N ARG A 15 -10.78 -2.52 7.87
CA ARG A 15 -10.99 -3.76 7.11
C ARG A 15 -12.27 -3.73 6.28
N GLU A 16 -13.35 -3.20 6.84
CA GLU A 16 -14.62 -3.08 6.13
C GLU A 16 -14.48 -2.10 4.96
N ARG A 17 -13.86 -0.94 5.22
CA ARG A 17 -13.60 0.08 4.19
C ARG A 17 -12.73 -0.48 3.06
N ALA A 18 -11.64 -1.17 3.39
CA ALA A 18 -10.74 -1.77 2.41
C ALA A 18 -11.43 -2.85 1.55
N ASN A 19 -12.21 -3.73 2.18
CA ASN A 19 -12.95 -4.77 1.45
C ASN A 19 -13.98 -4.18 0.49
N ALA A 20 -14.65 -3.10 0.89
CA ALA A 20 -15.60 -2.40 0.02
C ALA A 20 -14.91 -1.76 -1.19
N ILE A 21 -13.77 -1.11 -0.99
CA ILE A 21 -12.98 -0.50 -2.06
C ILE A 21 -12.44 -1.56 -3.02
N LEU A 22 -11.93 -2.68 -2.49
CA LEU A 22 -11.47 -3.79 -3.32
C LEU A 22 -12.62 -4.38 -4.16
N ALA A 23 -13.80 -4.56 -3.56
CA ALA A 23 -14.96 -5.06 -4.27
C ALA A 23 -15.40 -4.12 -5.42
N LEU A 24 -15.31 -2.79 -5.25
CA LEU A 24 -15.58 -1.84 -6.35
C LEU A 24 -14.56 -1.99 -7.48
N ALA A 25 -13.27 -2.09 -7.14
CA ALA A 25 -12.21 -2.30 -8.13
C ALA A 25 -12.39 -3.63 -8.90
N GLU A 26 -12.76 -4.71 -8.22
CA GLU A 26 -13.04 -6.02 -8.83
C GLU A 26 -14.28 -6.01 -9.73
N LEU A 27 -15.25 -5.13 -9.46
CA LEU A 27 -16.40 -4.90 -10.32
C LEU A 27 -16.08 -4.02 -11.55
N GLY A 28 -14.86 -3.50 -11.66
CA GLY A 28 -14.44 -2.62 -12.75
C GLY A 28 -14.94 -1.18 -12.60
N GLU A 29 -15.49 -0.82 -11.45
CA GLU A 29 -15.84 0.57 -11.14
C GLU A 29 -14.55 1.35 -10.88
N SER A 30 -14.45 2.60 -11.33
CA SER A 30 -13.29 3.46 -11.10
C SER A 30 -13.47 4.42 -9.91
N ASP A 31 -14.66 4.45 -9.32
CA ASP A 31 -15.01 5.34 -8.20
C ASP A 31 -14.33 4.96 -6.87
N TYR A 32 -13.56 3.86 -6.82
CA TYR A 32 -12.81 3.40 -5.65
C TYR A 32 -11.53 4.22 -5.37
N GLU A 33 -10.98 4.94 -6.36
CA GLU A 33 -9.69 5.63 -6.22
C GLU A 33 -9.72 6.75 -5.18
N ILE A 34 -10.81 7.53 -5.12
CA ILE A 34 -10.97 8.61 -4.13
C ILE A 34 -11.06 8.04 -2.70
N PRO A 35 -11.94 7.05 -2.41
CA PRO A 35 -11.94 6.36 -1.12
C PRO A 35 -10.58 5.75 -0.75
N LEU A 36 -9.86 5.17 -1.71
CA LEU A 36 -8.54 4.59 -1.46
C LEU A 36 -7.52 5.67 -1.07
N MET A 37 -7.49 6.80 -1.80
CA MET A 37 -6.65 7.95 -1.45
C MET A 37 -6.95 8.47 -0.04
N ASN A 38 -8.22 8.52 0.34
CA ASN A 38 -8.63 8.94 1.68
C ASN A 38 -8.10 7.99 2.76
N MET A 39 -8.09 6.67 2.52
CA MET A 39 -7.46 5.71 3.43
C MET A 39 -5.95 5.95 3.57
N LEU A 40 -5.25 6.18 2.46
CA LEU A 40 -3.80 6.39 2.45
C LEU A 40 -3.36 7.70 3.12
N ARG A 41 -4.28 8.67 3.27
CA ARG A 41 -4.02 9.97 3.94
C ARG A 41 -4.60 10.04 5.35
N HIS A 42 -5.24 8.98 5.81
CA HIS A 42 -5.97 9.00 7.07
C HIS A 42 -5.03 9.15 8.29
N PRO A 43 -5.44 9.85 9.37
CA PRO A 43 -4.61 10.01 10.56
C PRO A 43 -4.34 8.69 11.31
N ASP A 44 -5.28 7.75 11.31
CA ASP A 44 -5.09 6.40 11.86
C ASP A 44 -4.17 5.55 10.98
N SER A 45 -3.14 4.95 11.59
CA SER A 45 -2.16 4.09 10.93
C SER A 45 -2.76 2.77 10.44
N TRP A 46 -3.79 2.24 11.11
CA TRP A 46 -4.48 1.03 10.63
C TRP A 46 -5.25 1.30 9.35
N MET A 47 -5.90 2.46 9.24
CA MET A 47 -6.53 2.90 8.00
C MET A 47 -5.52 3.02 6.85
N ARG A 48 -4.36 3.65 7.07
CA ARG A 48 -3.29 3.73 6.05
C ARG A 48 -2.77 2.34 5.66
N THR A 49 -2.56 1.47 6.64
CA THR A 49 -2.12 0.08 6.43
C THR A 49 -3.11 -0.70 5.57
N SER A 50 -4.41 -0.61 5.86
CA SER A 50 -5.46 -1.24 5.05
C SER A 50 -5.56 -0.63 3.66
N GLY A 51 -5.35 0.69 3.50
CA GLY A 51 -5.26 1.33 2.19
C GLY A 51 -4.09 0.79 1.35
N LEU A 52 -2.90 0.64 1.96
CA LEU A 52 -1.75 0.04 1.29
C LEU A 52 -1.97 -1.42 0.92
N TRP A 53 -2.72 -2.16 1.73
CA TRP A 53 -3.15 -3.52 1.37
C TRP A 53 -4.01 -3.51 0.11
N VAL A 54 -5.03 -2.65 0.00
CA VAL A 54 -5.84 -2.53 -1.22
C VAL A 54 -4.97 -2.16 -2.41
N LEU A 55 -4.09 -1.17 -2.24
CA LEU A 55 -3.19 -0.70 -3.30
C LEU A 55 -2.28 -1.82 -3.84
N ALA A 56 -1.92 -2.80 -3.00
CA ALA A 56 -1.15 -3.97 -3.41
C ALA A 56 -1.95 -4.99 -4.26
N GLN A 57 -3.28 -4.88 -4.31
CA GLN A 57 -4.18 -5.82 -4.99
C GLN A 57 -4.73 -5.22 -6.29
N VAL A 58 -5.10 -3.94 -6.27
CA VAL A 58 -5.69 -3.23 -7.43
C VAL A 58 -4.63 -2.83 -8.45
N ASP A 59 -5.06 -2.46 -9.66
CA ASP A 59 -4.21 -1.85 -10.68
C ASP A 59 -4.47 -0.33 -10.71
N ALA A 60 -3.78 0.40 -9.82
CA ALA A 60 -3.90 1.84 -9.66
C ALA A 60 -2.52 2.53 -9.69
N PRO A 61 -1.83 2.53 -10.86
CA PRO A 61 -0.46 3.05 -10.97
C PRO A 61 -0.36 4.53 -10.58
N ASN A 62 -1.41 5.32 -10.83
CA ASN A 62 -1.53 6.73 -10.44
C ASN A 62 -1.54 6.95 -8.92
N LEU A 63 -1.77 5.91 -8.10
CA LEU A 63 -1.78 5.99 -6.64
C LEU A 63 -0.47 5.48 -6.00
N MET A 64 0.42 4.84 -6.78
CA MET A 64 1.66 4.24 -6.26
C MET A 64 2.66 5.26 -5.71
N TYR A 65 2.60 6.52 -6.12
CA TYR A 65 3.41 7.58 -5.50
C TYR A 65 3.12 7.71 -4.00
N LYS A 66 1.88 7.44 -3.59
CA LYS A 66 1.50 7.56 -2.19
C LYS A 66 2.09 6.42 -1.34
N ALA A 67 2.27 5.23 -1.93
CA ALA A 67 3.03 4.17 -1.27
C ALA A 67 4.48 4.61 -1.01
N MET A 68 5.14 5.24 -2.00
CA MET A 68 6.51 5.74 -1.81
C MET A 68 6.60 6.76 -0.66
N GLU A 69 5.67 7.70 -0.55
CA GLU A 69 5.63 8.63 0.58
C GLU A 69 5.47 7.91 1.93
N LEU A 70 4.62 6.89 1.98
CA LEU A 70 4.32 6.13 3.20
C LEU A 70 5.44 5.16 3.61
N CYS A 71 6.46 4.96 2.78
CA CYS A 71 7.69 4.30 3.24
C CYS A 71 8.36 5.09 4.38
N SER A 72 8.15 6.40 4.49
CA SER A 72 8.68 7.22 5.61
C SER A 72 7.68 7.45 6.75
N ASP A 73 6.60 6.66 6.83
CA ASP A 73 5.58 6.82 7.88
C ASP A 73 6.14 6.55 9.29
N ASN A 74 5.61 7.29 10.27
CA ASN A 74 5.95 7.11 11.69
C ASN A 74 5.68 5.68 12.18
N SER A 75 4.61 5.04 11.67
CA SER A 75 4.25 3.68 12.02
C SER A 75 5.08 2.66 11.22
N PRO A 76 5.83 1.76 11.89
CA PRO A 76 6.56 0.69 11.20
C PRO A 76 5.65 -0.24 10.39
N HIS A 77 4.42 -0.48 10.86
CA HIS A 77 3.46 -1.29 10.12
C HIS A 77 3.09 -0.67 8.78
N VAL A 78 2.91 0.66 8.74
CA VAL A 78 2.63 1.39 7.50
C VAL A 78 3.83 1.29 6.55
N ARG A 79 5.06 1.51 7.05
CA ARG A 79 6.29 1.36 6.26
C ARG A 79 6.41 -0.02 5.62
N VAL A 80 6.21 -1.09 6.39
CA VAL A 80 6.23 -2.48 5.89
C VAL A 80 5.22 -2.68 4.76
N HIS A 81 3.99 -2.20 4.93
CA HIS A 81 2.94 -2.40 3.92
C HIS A 81 3.19 -1.54 2.67
N ALA A 82 3.80 -0.37 2.81
CA ALA A 82 4.19 0.48 1.70
C ALA A 82 5.24 -0.21 0.83
N LEU A 83 6.31 -0.73 1.46
CA LEU A 83 7.35 -1.50 0.79
C LEU A 83 6.77 -2.73 0.08
N ARG A 84 5.89 -3.49 0.75
CA ARG A 84 5.21 -4.65 0.14
C ARG A 84 4.33 -4.27 -1.05
N ALA A 85 3.60 -3.16 -0.96
CA ALA A 85 2.77 -2.67 -2.07
C ALA A 85 3.64 -2.32 -3.29
N ILE A 86 4.77 -1.64 -3.07
CA ILE A 86 5.73 -1.31 -4.14
C ILE A 86 6.37 -2.57 -4.72
N GLY A 87 6.76 -3.52 -3.87
CA GLY A 87 7.28 -4.81 -4.30
C GLY A 87 6.30 -5.59 -5.19
N LYS A 88 4.98 -5.48 -4.95
CA LYS A 88 3.96 -6.16 -5.76
C LYS A 88 3.56 -5.36 -7.01
N LYS A 89 3.23 -4.08 -6.86
CA LYS A 89 2.56 -3.26 -7.88
C LYS A 89 3.40 -2.10 -8.40
N GLY A 90 4.47 -1.73 -7.69
CA GLY A 90 5.36 -0.66 -8.11
C GLY A 90 6.22 -1.02 -9.33
N THR A 91 6.92 -0.03 -9.86
CA THR A 91 7.86 -0.22 -10.97
C THR A 91 9.23 -0.65 -10.47
N LYS A 92 10.10 -1.06 -11.40
CA LYS A 92 11.50 -1.38 -11.08
C LYS A 92 12.24 -0.17 -10.53
N GLU A 93 11.97 1.01 -11.07
CA GLU A 93 12.56 2.29 -10.67
C GLU A 93 12.14 2.68 -9.25
N GLN A 94 10.88 2.43 -8.88
CA GLN A 94 10.40 2.64 -7.51
C GLN A 94 11.10 1.68 -6.54
N ALA A 95 11.24 0.41 -6.93
CA ALA A 95 11.92 -0.58 -6.10
C ALA A 95 13.40 -0.22 -5.86
N GLN A 96 14.13 0.25 -6.87
CA GLN A 96 15.53 0.68 -6.71
C GLN A 96 15.69 1.85 -5.71
N GLN A 97 14.68 2.71 -5.60
CA GLN A 97 14.66 3.80 -4.62
C GLN A 97 14.46 3.31 -3.18
N LEU A 98 14.16 2.04 -2.93
CA LEU A 98 13.91 1.49 -1.58
C LEU A 98 15.18 1.19 -0.78
N THR A 99 16.36 1.38 -1.37
CA THR A 99 17.66 1.13 -0.73
C THR A 99 17.82 1.76 0.67
N PRO A 100 17.32 2.99 0.96
CA PRO A 100 17.44 3.57 2.30
C PRO A 100 16.79 2.73 3.42
N TRP A 101 15.71 2.01 3.12
CA TRP A 101 14.96 1.22 4.09
C TRP A 101 15.60 -0.12 4.44
N LEU A 102 16.66 -0.52 3.74
CA LEU A 102 17.50 -1.65 4.15
C LEU A 102 18.22 -1.39 5.48
N ASN A 103 18.31 -0.13 5.91
CA ASN A 103 18.89 0.28 7.19
C ASN A 103 17.86 0.85 8.18
N ASP A 104 16.56 0.58 7.98
CA ASP A 104 15.52 1.02 8.92
C ASP A 104 15.77 0.43 10.32
N SER A 105 15.42 1.19 11.36
CA SER A 105 15.61 0.76 12.76
C SER A 105 14.80 -0.49 13.10
N VAL A 106 13.69 -0.74 12.40
CA VAL A 106 12.81 -1.88 12.61
C VAL A 106 13.16 -3.03 11.65
N SER A 107 13.40 -4.22 12.21
CA SER A 107 13.82 -5.40 11.44
C SER A 107 12.83 -5.80 10.34
N ASP A 108 11.53 -5.75 10.63
CA ASP A 108 10.49 -6.10 9.66
C ASP A 108 10.47 -5.14 8.46
N VAL A 109 10.85 -3.88 8.67
CA VAL A 109 10.93 -2.88 7.60
C VAL A 109 12.12 -3.18 6.69
N ARG A 110 13.29 -3.51 7.28
CA ARG A 110 14.46 -3.94 6.50
C ARG A 110 14.15 -5.15 5.64
N GLU A 111 13.54 -6.18 6.24
CA GLU A 111 13.14 -7.41 5.53
C GLU A 111 12.16 -7.11 4.39
N ALA A 112 11.16 -6.26 4.64
CA ALA A 112 10.22 -5.84 3.60
C ALA A 112 10.91 -5.08 2.45
N ALA A 113 11.92 -4.27 2.74
CA ALA A 113 12.72 -3.58 1.72
C ALA A 113 13.53 -4.57 0.87
N HIS A 114 14.25 -5.51 1.51
CA HIS A 114 14.97 -6.58 0.79
C HIS A 114 14.04 -7.35 -0.15
N GLN A 115 12.88 -7.78 0.36
CA GLN A 115 11.89 -8.53 -0.42
C GLN A 115 11.33 -7.71 -1.58
N ALA A 116 10.98 -6.44 -1.36
CA ALA A 116 10.41 -5.58 -2.39
C ALA A 116 11.41 -5.32 -3.53
N ILE A 117 12.67 -5.03 -3.18
CA ILE A 117 13.74 -4.85 -4.14
C ILE A 117 13.97 -6.13 -4.94
N ARG A 118 14.11 -7.26 -4.26
CA ARG A 118 14.32 -8.56 -4.90
C ARG A 118 13.21 -8.91 -5.87
N LEU A 119 11.95 -8.74 -5.45
CA LEU A 119 10.77 -9.09 -6.26
C LEU A 119 10.69 -8.29 -7.58
N LYS A 120 11.11 -7.02 -7.58
CA LYS A 120 11.01 -6.14 -8.76
C LYS A 120 12.28 -6.06 -9.60
N THR A 121 13.44 -6.31 -8.99
CA THR A 121 14.74 -6.11 -9.67
C THR A 121 15.50 -7.41 -9.90
N GLY A 122 15.21 -8.47 -9.12
CA GLY A 122 16.00 -9.69 -9.06
C GLY A 122 17.32 -9.56 -8.29
N LEU A 123 17.60 -8.38 -7.71
CA LEU A 123 18.82 -8.13 -6.93
C LEU A 123 18.65 -8.58 -5.48
N ASP A 124 19.61 -9.36 -4.98
CA ASP A 124 19.76 -9.63 -3.54
C ASP A 124 20.79 -8.65 -2.97
N TYR A 125 20.32 -7.77 -2.09
CA TYR A 125 21.19 -6.95 -1.25
C TYR A 125 21.46 -7.78 0.01
N GLN A 126 22.71 -8.11 0.29
CA GLN A 126 23.06 -8.78 1.55
C GLN A 126 23.11 -7.74 2.68
N ALA A 127 22.55 -8.12 3.83
CA ALA A 127 22.57 -7.34 5.06
C ALA A 127 23.96 -7.37 5.72
#